data_AF-A0A1Y2W3P4-F1
#
_entry.id   AF-A0A1Y2W3P4-F1
#
_cell.length_a   1.000
_cell.length_b   1.000
_cell.length_c   1.000
_cell.angle_alpha   90.00
_cell.angle_beta   90.00
_cell.angle_gamma   90.00
#
_symmetry.space_group_name_H-M   'P 1'
#
loop_
_entity.id
_entity.type
_entity.pdbx_description
1 polymer ?
#
loop_
_entity_poly.entity_id
_entity_poly.type
_entity_poly.pdbx_seq_one_letter_code
_entity_poly.pdbx_strand_id
1 'polypeptide(L)'
;MSGQFGFMAKIGATNEAVAVLNDQPYIFTILVVILVILILQSVFIWYIHYATMKPEQKKKKEPKKDNKKPEGKTVEREKGGNI
;
A
#
# COMPACT_ATOMS: atom_id res chain seq x y z
N MET A 1 5.25 -28.24 25.37
CA MET A 1 5.76 -27.76 24.07
C MET A 1 6.20 -26.30 24.23
N SER A 2 7.47 -26.05 24.51
CA SER A 2 8.01 -24.68 24.60
C SER A 2 9.34 -24.62 23.84
N GLY A 3 9.23 -24.64 22.51
CA GLY A 3 10.34 -24.37 21.60
C GLY A 3 10.51 -22.87 21.37
N GLN A 4 11.60 -22.50 20.68
CA GLN A 4 12.01 -21.12 20.37
C GLN A 4 10.92 -20.29 19.69
N PHE A 5 9.97 -20.93 18.99
CA PHE A 5 8.85 -20.27 18.30
C PHE A 5 7.52 -20.29 19.06
N GLY A 6 7.48 -20.66 20.36
CA GLY A 6 6.24 -20.69 21.15
C GLY A 6 5.48 -19.35 21.22
N PHE A 7 6.17 -18.23 20.99
CA PHE A 7 5.52 -16.91 20.90
C PHE A 7 4.72 -16.73 19.59
N MET A 8 5.02 -17.50 18.54
CA MET A 8 4.30 -17.43 17.27
C MET A 8 2.83 -17.88 17.44
N ALA A 9 2.55 -18.78 18.38
CA ALA A 9 1.18 -19.15 18.74
C ALA A 9 0.38 -17.98 19.33
N LYS A 10 1.04 -17.07 20.08
CA LYS A 10 0.38 -15.88 20.66
C LYS A 10 0.03 -14.81 19.62
N ILE A 11 0.73 -14.77 18.49
CA ILE A 11 0.48 -13.84 17.39
C ILE A 11 -0.46 -14.44 16.32
N GLY A 12 -1.03 -15.63 16.58
CA GLY A 12 -2.03 -16.27 15.72
C GLY A 12 -1.52 -17.38 14.81
N ALA A 13 -0.28 -17.85 14.97
CA ALA A 13 0.19 -19.03 14.25
C ALA A 13 -0.49 -20.30 14.79
N THR A 14 -0.84 -21.23 13.90
CA THR A 14 -1.38 -22.53 14.29
C THR A 14 -0.32 -23.35 15.02
N ASN A 15 -0.74 -24.20 15.97
CA ASN A 15 0.18 -25.03 16.73
C ASN A 15 1.04 -25.95 15.83
N GLU A 16 0.47 -26.43 14.71
CA GLU A 16 1.19 -27.20 13.69
C GLU A 16 2.28 -26.37 13.01
N ALA A 17 1.98 -25.12 12.62
CA ALA A 17 2.99 -24.23 12.05
C ALA A 17 4.10 -23.97 13.07
N VAL A 18 3.78 -23.76 14.34
CA VAL A 18 4.79 -23.56 15.39
C VAL A 18 5.64 -24.82 15.62
N ALA A 19 5.06 -26.02 15.52
CA ALA A 19 5.81 -27.27 15.62
C ALA A 19 6.78 -27.44 14.44
N VAL A 20 6.31 -27.27 13.20
CA VAL A 20 7.15 -27.36 12.00
C VAL A 20 8.29 -26.32 12.02
N LEU A 21 8.01 -25.09 12.46
CA LEU A 21 9.03 -24.06 12.57
C LEU A 21 10.06 -24.38 13.66
N ASN A 22 9.66 -25.03 14.76
CA ASN A 22 10.59 -25.50 15.79
C ASN A 22 11.42 -26.71 15.32
N ASP A 23 10.82 -27.65 14.58
CA ASP A 23 11.51 -28.84 14.07
C ASP A 23 12.49 -28.50 12.94
N GLN A 24 12.19 -27.47 12.15
CA GLN A 24 12.95 -27.10 10.97
C GLN A 24 13.23 -25.58 10.94
N PRO A 25 14.15 -25.09 11.80
CA PRO A 25 14.45 -23.65 11.91
C PRO A 25 15.00 -23.04 10.62
N TYR A 26 15.55 -23.86 9.71
CA TYR A 26 15.99 -23.39 8.39
C TYR A 26 14.82 -22.96 7.49
N ILE A 27 13.64 -23.59 7.61
CA ILE A 27 12.43 -23.21 6.85
C ILE A 27 11.97 -21.81 7.28
N PHE A 28 11.96 -21.53 8.58
CA PHE A 28 11.65 -20.19 9.10
C PHE A 28 12.59 -19.14 8.50
N THR A 29 13.89 -19.42 8.52
CA THR A 29 14.92 -18.50 8.00
C THR A 29 14.73 -18.23 6.51
N ILE A 30 14.45 -19.26 5.72
CA ILE A 30 14.19 -19.11 4.28
C ILE A 30 12.94 -18.25 4.03
N LEU A 31 11.85 -18.47 4.77
CA LEU A 31 10.63 -17.65 4.64
C LEU A 31 10.91 -16.17 4.93
N VAL A 32 11.69 -15.88 5.98
CA VAL A 32 12.08 -14.51 6.32
C VAL A 32 12.98 -13.91 5.24
N VAL A 33 13.96 -14.66 4.74
CA VAL A 33 14.87 -14.20 3.68
C VAL A 33 14.10 -13.89 2.40
N ILE A 34 13.18 -14.76 1.98
CA ILE A 34 12.33 -14.51 0.81
C ILE A 34 11.48 -13.26 1.02
N LEU A 35 10.87 -13.09 2.21
CA LEU A 35 10.08 -11.90 2.52
C LEU A 35 10.92 -10.62 2.41
N VAL A 36 12.14 -10.64 2.93
CA VAL A 36 13.09 -9.51 2.83
C VAL A 36 13.48 -9.23 1.38
N ILE A 37 13.75 -10.27 0.57
CA ILE A 37 14.06 -10.14 -0.86
C ILE A 37 12.88 -9.53 -1.62
N LEU A 38 11.64 -9.96 -1.35
CA LEU A 38 10.44 -9.43 -1.99
C LEU A 38 10.22 -7.95 -1.65
N ILE A 39 10.45 -7.55 -0.40
CA ILE A 39 10.39 -6.15 0.02
C ILE A 39 11.47 -5.35 -0.70
N LEU A 40 12.72 -5.83 -0.71
CA LEU A 40 13.85 -5.22 -1.43
C LEU A 40 13.55 -5.05 -2.92
N GLN A 41 13.00 -6.07 -3.59
CA GLN A 41 12.61 -5.98 -4.99
C GLN A 41 11.50 -4.94 -5.20
N SER A 42 10.50 -4.90 -4.32
CA SER A 42 9.40 -3.93 -4.41
C SER A 42 9.91 -2.49 -4.30
N VAL A 43 10.78 -2.20 -3.33
CA VAL A 43 11.38 -0.87 -3.18
C VAL A 43 12.37 -0.54 -4.30
N PHE A 44 13.09 -1.55 -4.83
CA PHE A 44 14.00 -1.36 -5.94
C PHE A 44 13.24 -1.02 -7.25
N ILE A 45 12.15 -1.72 -7.52
CA ILE A 45 11.26 -1.42 -8.66
C ILE A 45 10.61 -0.05 -8.47
N TRP A 46 10.15 0.28 -7.25
CA TRP A 46 9.61 1.61 -6.95
C TRP A 46 10.66 2.72 -7.15
N TYR A 47 11.90 2.50 -6.72
CA TYR A 47 13.00 3.43 -6.92
C TYR A 47 13.31 3.63 -8.41
N ILE A 48 13.39 2.55 -9.18
CA ILE A 48 13.56 2.63 -10.65
C ILE A 48 12.35 3.33 -11.27
N HIS A 49 11.14 3.03 -10.86
CA HIS A 49 9.93 3.69 -11.37
C HIS A 49 9.97 5.20 -11.10
N TYR A 50 10.35 5.60 -9.89
CA TYR A 50 10.53 7.00 -9.51
C TYR A 50 11.65 7.68 -10.31
N ALA A 51 12.79 7.03 -10.51
CA ALA A 51 13.92 7.58 -11.24
C ALA A 51 13.72 7.63 -12.77
N THR A 52 13.01 6.64 -13.34
CA THR A 52 12.70 6.56 -14.78
C THR A 52 11.47 7.35 -15.19
N MET A 53 10.64 7.80 -14.24
CA MET A 53 9.68 8.87 -14.46
C MET A 53 10.42 10.18 -14.78
N LYS A 54 10.77 10.29 -16.05
CA LYS A 54 11.54 11.36 -16.69
C LYS A 54 11.13 12.76 -16.19
N PRO A 55 12.10 13.61 -15.79
CA PRO A 55 11.86 15.03 -15.51
C PRO A 55 11.29 15.82 -16.70
N GLU A 56 11.33 15.27 -17.92
CA GLU A 56 10.74 15.86 -19.14
C GLU A 56 9.20 16.04 -19.05
N GLN A 57 8.49 15.25 -18.24
CA GLN A 57 7.05 15.46 -18.03
C GLN A 57 6.72 16.58 -17.03
N LYS A 58 7.71 17.03 -16.23
CA LYS A 58 7.53 18.19 -15.33
C LYS A 58 7.67 19.53 -16.06
N LYS A 59 8.36 19.58 -17.22
CA LYS A 59 8.46 20.79 -18.05
C LYS A 59 7.35 20.94 -19.10
N LYS A 60 6.55 19.91 -19.38
CA LYS A 60 5.37 19.99 -20.27
C LYS A 60 4.02 20.13 -19.55
N LYS A 61 4.01 20.10 -18.21
CA LYS A 61 2.84 20.49 -17.42
C LYS A 61 2.98 21.96 -17.01
N GLU A 62 3.02 22.84 -18.00
CA GLU A 62 2.44 24.17 -17.78
C GLU A 62 0.99 23.94 -17.33
N PRO A 63 0.48 24.73 -16.36
CA PRO A 63 -0.87 24.55 -15.86
C PRO A 63 -1.84 24.78 -17.02
N LYS A 64 -2.46 23.71 -17.52
CA LYS A 64 -3.71 23.87 -18.26
C LYS A 64 -4.69 24.49 -17.26
N LYS A 65 -4.97 25.76 -17.49
CA LYS A 65 -6.15 26.47 -16.98
C LYS A 65 -7.38 25.69 -17.44
N ASP A 66 -7.72 24.62 -16.74
CA ASP A 66 -9.04 24.00 -16.88
C ASP A 66 -10.03 24.87 -16.12
N ASN A 67 -10.54 25.86 -16.87
CA ASN A 67 -11.84 26.48 -16.67
C ASN A 67 -12.93 25.40 -16.70
N LYS A 68 -13.04 24.61 -15.64
CA LYS A 68 -14.25 23.83 -15.36
C LYS A 68 -14.66 24.08 -13.92
N LYS A 69 -15.44 25.14 -13.79
CA LYS A 69 -16.48 25.34 -12.78
C LYS A 69 -17.31 24.04 -12.66
N PRO A 70 -17.47 23.46 -11.47
CA PRO A 70 -18.67 22.72 -11.13
C PRO A 70 -19.42 23.51 -10.07
N GLU A 71 -20.56 24.03 -10.49
CA GLU A 71 -21.82 23.99 -9.73
C GLU A 71 -21.73 24.19 -8.22
N GLY A 72 -21.92 25.45 -7.83
CA GLY A 72 -22.38 25.78 -6.49
C GLY A 72 -23.34 26.96 -6.59
N LYS A 73 -24.63 26.67 -6.40
CA LYS A 73 -25.79 27.59 -6.27
C LYS A 73 -26.54 27.91 -7.57
N THR A 74 -27.43 26.99 -7.94
CA THR A 74 -28.78 27.35 -8.39
C THR A 74 -29.77 26.38 -7.78
N VAL A 75 -30.07 26.59 -6.50
CA VAL A 75 -31.40 26.24 -5.98
C VAL A 75 -32.01 27.57 -5.59
N GLU A 76 -32.38 28.35 -6.61
CA GLU A 76 -33.26 29.48 -6.41
C GLU A 76 -34.67 28.93 -6.41
N ARG A 77 -35.26 28.98 -5.22
CA ARG A 77 -36.63 28.58 -4.90
C ARG A 77 -37.56 29.50 -5.70
N GLU A 78 -38.10 29.02 -6.81
CA GLU A 78 -39.30 29.62 -7.36
C GLU A 78 -40.48 29.22 -6.45
N LYS A 79 -40.77 30.07 -5.48
CA LYS A 79 -42.14 30.22 -4.95
C LYS A 79 -42.55 31.66 -5.21
N GLY A 80 -43.29 31.84 -6.31
CA GLY A 80 -44.14 32.99 -6.49
C GLY A 80 -45.19 33.12 -5.39
N GLY A 81 -45.65 34.35 -5.21
CA GLY A 81 -46.62 34.80 -4.20
C GLY A 81 -45.96 35.90 -3.37
N ASN A 82 -46.41 37.16 -3.38
CA ASN A 82 -47.79 37.57 -3.19
C ASN A 82 -47.92 39.09 -3.44
N ILE A 83 -49.07 39.50 -3.99
CA ILE A 83 -49.89 40.70 -3.66
C ILE A 83 -49.20 42.07 -3.70
#